data_AF-A0A3D8SS46-F1
#
_entry.id   AF-A0A3D8SS46-F1
#
_cell.length_a   1.000
_cell.length_b   1.000
_cell.length_c   1.000
_cell.angle_alpha   90.00
_cell.angle_beta   90.00
_cell.angle_gamma   90.00
#
_symmetry.space_group_name_H-M   'P 1'
#
loop_
_entity.id
_entity.type
_entity.pdbx_description
1 polymer ?
#
loop_
_entity_poly.entity_id
_entity_poly.type
_entity_poly.pdbx_seq_one_letter_code
_entity_poly.pdbx_strand_id
1 'polypeptide(L)'
;MATVTSTAPRFKLVFFVPQSALSACKTAIFLAGAGRYPGPGNYTECCWETMGTGQFRPGDTANPHIGTVGTLEQVQELRIETLCVGEEVTKRAVEALKRQVF
;
A
#
# COMPACT_ATOMS: atom_id res chain seq x y z
N MET A 1 7.14 26.45 30.59
CA MET A 1 6.21 26.22 29.46
C MET A 1 6.42 24.80 28.98
N ALA A 2 5.44 23.90 29.15
CA ALA A 2 5.51 22.57 28.57
C ALA A 2 5.24 22.69 27.07
N THR A 3 6.23 22.41 26.23
CA THR A 3 6.07 22.27 24.79
C THR A 3 5.16 21.07 24.56
N VAL A 4 3.91 21.32 24.18
CA VAL A 4 2.99 20.28 23.73
C VAL A 4 3.50 19.82 22.37
N THR A 5 4.29 18.75 22.33
CA THR A 5 4.63 18.05 21.09
C THR A 5 3.39 17.32 20.61
N SER A 6 2.60 17.99 19.76
CA SER A 6 1.55 17.34 18.99
C SER A 6 2.19 16.23 18.14
N THR A 7 2.04 14.98 18.57
CA THR A 7 2.55 13.84 17.80
C THR A 7 1.62 13.63 16.62
N ALA A 8 2.14 13.76 15.39
CA ALA A 8 1.37 13.52 14.19
C ALA A 8 0.72 12.11 14.23
N PRO A 9 -0.54 11.96 13.78
CA PRO A 9 -1.23 10.68 13.80
C PRO A 9 -0.47 9.67 12.93
N ARG A 10 -0.51 8.39 13.32
CA ARG A 10 0.17 7.30 12.61
C ARG A 10 -0.86 6.36 12.02
N PHE A 11 -0.67 5.98 10.77
CA PHE A 11 -1.51 5.06 10.04
C PHE A 11 -0.66 3.90 9.53
N LYS A 12 -1.32 2.78 9.27
CA LYS A 12 -0.72 1.63 8.59
C LYS A 12 -1.39 1.49 7.23
N LEU A 13 -0.62 1.66 6.16
CA LEU A 13 -1.09 1.36 4.81
C LEU A 13 -0.87 -0.12 4.55
N VAL A 14 -1.95 -0.83 4.23
CA VAL A 14 -1.93 -2.25 3.83
C VAL A 14 -2.51 -2.35 2.42
N PHE A 15 -1.80 -3.01 1.52
CA PHE A 15 -2.30 -3.30 0.18
C PHE A 15 -1.82 -4.66 -0.31
N PHE A 16 -2.53 -5.18 -1.32
CA PHE A 16 -2.26 -6.46 -1.96
C PHE A 16 -1.92 -6.20 -3.42
N VAL A 17 -0.90 -6.88 -3.93
CA VAL A 17 -0.38 -6.63 -5.27
C VAL A 17 0.20 -7.92 -5.87
N PRO A 18 -0.04 -8.21 -7.17
CA PRO A 18 0.67 -9.25 -7.89
C PRO A 18 2.19 -8.99 -7.89
N GLN A 19 2.99 -10.06 -7.92
CA GLN A 19 4.45 -9.92 -7.88
C GLN A 19 5.01 -9.05 -9.01
N SER A 20 4.37 -9.05 -10.19
CA SER A 20 4.76 -8.25 -11.35
C SER A 20 4.67 -6.74 -11.12
N ALA A 21 3.72 -6.27 -10.29
CA ALA A 21 3.47 -4.85 -10.04
C ALA A 21 4.06 -4.36 -8.69
N LEU A 22 4.63 -5.26 -7.91
CA LEU A 22 5.16 -4.99 -6.56
C LEU A 22 6.14 -3.81 -6.52
N SER A 23 7.15 -3.83 -7.40
CA SER A 23 8.23 -2.82 -7.42
C SER A 23 7.68 -1.42 -7.72
N ALA A 24 6.77 -1.31 -8.70
CA ALA A 24 6.14 -0.05 -9.06
C ALA A 24 5.29 0.51 -7.91
N CYS A 25 4.50 -0.33 -7.25
CA CYS A 25 3.67 0.07 -6.11
C CYS A 25 4.50 0.57 -4.93
N LYS A 26 5.55 -0.18 -4.54
CA LYS A 26 6.45 0.24 -3.46
C LYS A 26 7.11 1.57 -3.77
N THR A 27 7.67 1.72 -4.97
CA THR A 27 8.30 2.97 -5.40
C THR A 27 7.32 4.15 -5.28
N ALA A 28 6.08 3.98 -5.77
CA ALA A 28 5.06 5.02 -5.74
C ALA A 28 4.71 5.49 -4.32
N ILE A 29 4.46 4.57 -3.38
CA ILE A 29 4.08 4.93 -2.01
C ILE A 29 5.27 5.53 -1.23
N PHE A 30 6.50 5.08 -1.50
CA PHE A 30 7.69 5.59 -0.83
C PHE A 30 8.04 7.01 -1.28
N LEU A 31 7.90 7.30 -2.59
CA LEU A 31 7.99 8.66 -3.11
C LEU A 31 6.91 9.58 -2.51
N ALA A 32 5.73 9.05 -2.21
CA ALA A 32 4.67 9.78 -1.51
C ALA A 32 4.94 10.01 0.00
N GLY A 33 5.96 9.35 0.55
CA GLY A 33 6.43 9.52 1.93
C GLY A 33 6.04 8.39 2.89
N ALA A 34 5.35 7.35 2.43
CA ALA A 34 5.13 6.15 3.25
C ALA A 34 6.48 5.46 3.56
N GLY A 35 6.53 4.69 4.65
CA GLY A 35 7.72 3.94 5.03
C GLY A 35 8.86 4.79 5.58
N ARG A 36 8.60 6.06 5.94
CA ARG A 36 9.57 6.93 6.64
C ARG A 36 9.36 6.85 8.14
N TYR A 37 10.35 6.33 8.86
CA TYR A 37 10.27 6.22 10.31
C TYR A 37 10.65 7.55 10.99
N PRO A 38 9.84 8.08 11.91
CA PRO A 38 10.17 9.31 12.62
C PRO A 38 11.22 9.04 13.70
N GLY A 39 12.32 9.79 13.69
CA GLY A 39 13.34 9.74 14.75
C GLY A 39 14.77 9.71 14.22
N PRO A 40 15.77 9.65 15.13
CA PRO A 40 17.16 9.53 14.76
C PRO A 40 17.38 8.16 14.10
N GLY A 41 17.83 8.16 12.84
CA GLY A 41 18.03 6.94 12.05
C GLY A 41 17.71 7.11 10.58
N ASN A 42 16.79 8.03 10.23
CA ASN A 42 16.44 8.37 8.85
C ASN A 42 16.12 7.14 7.97
N TYR A 43 15.48 6.13 8.55
CA TYR A 43 15.05 4.96 7.79
C TYR A 43 13.94 5.34 6.82
N THR A 44 14.14 4.99 5.56
CA THR A 44 13.19 5.21 4.46
C THR A 44 12.82 3.87 3.84
N GLU A 45 11.73 3.85 3.08
CA GLU A 45 11.31 2.67 2.30
C GLU A 45 11.03 1.43 3.18
N CYS A 46 10.70 1.67 4.46
CA CYS A 46 10.38 0.61 5.40
C CYS A 46 9.03 -0.02 5.07
N CYS A 47 9.01 -1.32 4.82
CA CYS A 47 7.78 -2.10 4.71
C CYS A 47 8.02 -3.52 5.21
N TRP A 48 6.93 -4.18 5.59
CA TRP A 48 6.85 -5.62 5.72
C TRP A 48 6.13 -6.19 4.49
N GLU A 49 6.56 -7.36 4.04
CA GLU A 49 5.89 -8.08 2.96
C GLU A 49 5.71 -9.55 3.27
N THR A 50 4.61 -10.12 2.81
CA THR A 50 4.35 -11.56 2.91
C THR A 50 3.59 -12.04 1.68
N MET A 51 4.01 -13.20 1.15
CA MET A 51 3.33 -13.84 0.03
C MET A 51 2.08 -14.57 0.52
N GLY A 52 0.99 -14.48 -0.23
CA GLY A 52 -0.26 -15.17 0.06
C GLY A 52 -1.11 -15.38 -1.18
N THR A 53 -2.36 -15.81 -0.95
CA THR A 53 -3.35 -16.04 -2.01
C THR A 53 -4.48 -15.03 -1.87
N GLY A 54 -4.63 -14.17 -2.88
CA GLY A 54 -5.81 -13.34 -3.08
C GLY A 54 -6.94 -14.16 -3.69
N GLN A 55 -8.17 -13.91 -3.26
CA GLN A 55 -9.35 -14.58 -3.80
C GLN A 55 -10.45 -13.56 -4.10
N PHE A 56 -10.97 -13.59 -5.31
CA PHE A 56 -12.07 -12.73 -5.72
C PHE A 56 -12.91 -13.40 -6.82
N ARG A 57 -14.11 -12.88 -7.05
CA ARG A 57 -14.98 -13.28 -8.17
C ARG A 57 -15.43 -12.00 -8.87
N PRO A 58 -14.97 -11.69 -10.09
CA PRO A 58 -15.41 -10.50 -10.81
C PRO A 58 -16.91 -10.60 -11.09
N GLY A 59 -17.67 -9.55 -10.74
CA GLY A 59 -19.10 -9.46 -11.02
C GLY A 59 -19.40 -9.10 -12.48
N ASP A 60 -20.68 -9.14 -12.85
CA ASP A 60 -21.12 -9.06 -14.26
C ASP A 60 -20.70 -7.79 -15.02
N THR A 61 -20.49 -6.68 -14.30
CA THR A 61 -20.07 -5.41 -14.88
C THR A 61 -18.59 -5.11 -14.66
N ALA A 62 -17.81 -6.07 -14.14
CA ALA A 62 -16.40 -5.88 -13.89
C ALA A 62 -15.60 -5.89 -15.20
N ASN A 63 -14.59 -5.02 -15.28
CA ASN A 63 -13.55 -5.07 -16.31
C ASN A 63 -12.22 -5.44 -15.63
N PRO A 64 -12.02 -6.72 -15.26
CA PRO A 64 -10.86 -7.14 -14.48
C PRO A 64 -9.58 -7.06 -15.31
N HIS A 65 -8.49 -6.58 -14.71
CA HIS A 65 -7.15 -6.77 -15.27
C HIS A 65 -6.70 -8.23 -15.16
N ILE A 66 -7.13 -8.91 -14.09
CA ILE A 66 -6.86 -10.32 -13.81
C ILE A 66 -8.17 -11.04 -13.51
N GLY A 67 -8.41 -12.16 -14.18
CA GLY A 67 -9.55 -13.03 -13.91
C GLY A 67 -10.69 -12.93 -14.91
N THR A 68 -11.65 -13.84 -14.77
CA THR A 68 -12.82 -13.99 -15.65
C THR A 68 -14.11 -13.68 -14.91
N VAL A 69 -15.00 -12.90 -15.53
CA VAL A 69 -16.32 -12.58 -14.98
C VAL A 69 -17.09 -13.85 -14.61
N GLY A 70 -17.66 -13.87 -13.41
CA GLY A 70 -18.42 -14.99 -12.87
C GLY A 70 -17.56 -16.15 -12.32
N THR A 71 -16.24 -16.16 -12.54
CA THR A 71 -15.34 -17.23 -12.09
C THR A 71 -14.66 -16.89 -10.76
N LEU A 72 -14.50 -17.87 -9.87
CA LEU A 72 -13.70 -17.69 -8.66
C LEU A 72 -12.22 -17.73 -9.05
N GLU A 73 -11.53 -16.64 -8.80
CA GLU A 73 -10.11 -16.51 -9.09
C GLU A 73 -9.32 -16.62 -7.80
N GLN A 74 -8.19 -17.31 -7.88
CA GLN A 74 -7.18 -17.36 -6.84
C GLN A 74 -5.84 -16.98 -7.46
N VAL A 75 -5.21 -15.96 -6.90
CA VAL A 75 -3.98 -15.39 -7.44
C VAL A 75 -2.93 -15.26 -6.36
N GLN A 76 -1.67 -15.47 -6.72
CA GLN A 76 -0.56 -15.23 -5.81
C GLN A 76 -0.29 -13.73 -5.71
N GLU A 77 -0.37 -13.19 -4.51
CA GLU A 77 -0.17 -11.76 -4.22
C GLU A 77 0.77 -11.57 -3.03
N LEU A 78 1.39 -10.39 -2.96
CA LEU A 78 2.06 -9.94 -1.77
C LEU A 78 1.16 -8.98 -0.99
N ARG A 79 1.01 -9.24 0.30
CA ARG A 79 0.50 -8.27 1.28
C ARG A 79 1.66 -7.39 1.71
N ILE A 80 1.54 -6.09 1.47
CA ILE A 80 2.52 -5.08 1.87
C ILE A 80 1.96 -4.22 2.98
N GLU A 81 2.80 -3.93 3.96
CA GLU A 81 2.43 -3.19 5.16
C GLU A 81 3.48 -2.12 5.46
N THR A 82 3.08 -0.85 5.54
CA THR A 82 4.02 0.25 5.81
C THR A 82 3.42 1.35 6.69
N LEU A 83 4.28 2.05 7.44
CA LEU A 83 3.93 3.17 8.30
C LEU A 83 3.68 4.43 7.45
N CYS A 84 2.62 5.17 7.76
CA CYS A 84 2.40 6.53 7.30
C CYS A 84 2.29 7.47 8.52
N VAL A 85 3.01 8.59 8.50
CA VAL A 85 2.98 9.59 9.58
C VAL A 85 2.29 10.85 9.06
N GLY A 86 1.14 11.18 9.64
CA GLY A 86 0.27 12.27 9.21
C GLY A 86 -0.76 11.84 8.17
N GLU A 87 -1.95 12.43 8.26
CA GLU A 87 -3.07 12.13 7.37
C GLU A 87 -2.76 12.48 5.89
N GLU A 88 -2.05 13.59 5.67
CA GLU A 88 -1.65 14.03 4.33
C GLU A 88 -0.74 13.02 3.63
N VAL A 89 0.26 12.48 4.34
CA VAL A 89 1.14 11.43 3.80
C VAL A 89 0.33 10.18 3.46
N THR A 90 -0.59 9.77 4.33
CA THR A 90 -1.47 8.63 4.08
C THR A 90 -2.31 8.83 2.82
N LYS A 91 -2.95 9.99 2.67
CA LYS A 91 -3.78 10.31 1.49
C LYS A 91 -2.96 10.27 0.20
N ARG A 92 -1.78 10.91 0.19
CA ARG A 92 -0.89 10.89 -0.99
C ARG A 92 -0.41 9.48 -1.33
N ALA A 93 -0.09 8.66 -0.33
CA ALA A 93 0.33 7.27 -0.55
C ALA A 93 -0.79 6.43 -1.19
N VAL A 94 -2.04 6.58 -0.72
CA VAL A 94 -3.20 5.93 -1.33
C VAL A 94 -3.44 6.41 -2.77
N GLU A 95 -3.35 7.71 -3.03
CA GLU A 95 -3.50 8.25 -4.39
C GLU A 95 -2.36 7.83 -5.32
N ALA A 96 -1.13 7.71 -4.83
CA ALA A 96 0.00 7.20 -5.59
C ALA A 96 -0.21 5.72 -5.97
N LEU A 97 -0.75 4.92 -5.05
CA LEU A 97 -1.07 3.53 -5.28
C LEU A 97 -2.20 3.36 -6.31
N LYS A 98 -3.29 4.13 -6.20
CA LYS A 98 -4.43 4.10 -7.15
C LYS A 98 -4.06 4.42 -8.60
N ARG A 99 -2.95 5.14 -8.81
CA ARG A 99 -2.42 5.47 -10.15
C ARG A 99 -1.64 4.32 -10.78
N GLN A 100 -1.26 3.32 -10.00
CA GLN A 100 -0.66 2.11 -10.53
C GLN A 100 -1.77 1.25 -11.12
N VAL A 101 -1.68 0.96 -12.42
CA VAL A 101 -2.64 0.11 -13.13
C VAL A 101 -1.96 -1.22 -13.41
N PHE A 102 -2.55 -2.29 -12.91
CA PHE A 102 -2.14 -3.68 -13.07
C PHE A 102 -3.32 -4.59 -12.70
#